data_AF-A0A521FK36-F1
#
_entry.id   AF-A0A521FK36-F1
#
_cell.length_a   1.000
_cell.length_b   1.000
_cell.length_c   1.000
_cell.angle_alpha   90.00
_cell.angle_beta   90.00
_cell.angle_gamma   90.00
#
_symmetry.space_group_name_H-M   'P 1'
#
loop_
_entity.id
_entity.type
_entity.pdbx_description
1 polymer ?
#
loop_
_entity_poly.entity_id
_entity_poly.type
_entity_poly.pdbx_seq_one_letter_code
_entity_poly.pdbx_strand_id
1 'polypeptide(L)'
;MNRIVKIFNYQFYVKEILVVFFTYLLMENIFSWMVMPVSVIVLMYEKLLSLAIFGFVLYNFRNLKRNEQIYIGLMTFMLVRLIFDSMINYGSVFQQLTMFSVLFPVCYVIYIKAVCRTLDLDLLEFLAKFYIVLYIAFMVVYGRGFSFSLETVTMDDYGPFSGDSRIIHARSIFMMILPLLWYLNQFLKLGKMKYLGLFIFCFVVILIHQHRSVWASALFSLGVYLLMSMRNNLLGMSKLVRTGIGAILLLALAVFVVSQVFPGFLAFMGDRFSEILDPAREDGTGKFRDDQRRTYFPMVLERPFFGWTFEGFEMKNPLVDWWPEKSGQHFHEGYMEMLFYHGFFGLILKYFYLVYLSFKAFSKRLSQESIILIAFSLAGLIFSFSYVLPFVFWGHVGLCLYYLERVPAAETVAAEHDGEDMTDDIEEVEYEEVHPRHQVNRRRTRDYELSTDKTNTPI
;
A
#
# COMPACT_ATOMS: atom_id res chain seq x y z
N MET A 1 -29.14 1.38 7.32
CA MET A 1 -29.18 1.04 5.88
C MET A 1 -28.60 -0.37 5.69
N ASN A 2 -29.46 -1.39 5.69
CA ASN A 2 -29.03 -2.81 5.62
C ASN A 2 -29.08 -3.38 4.18
N ARG A 3 -29.08 -2.51 3.16
CA ARG A 3 -29.05 -2.95 1.76
C ARG A 3 -27.66 -3.51 1.44
N ILE A 4 -27.64 -4.65 0.75
CA ILE A 4 -26.41 -5.30 0.29
C ILE A 4 -26.14 -4.87 -1.15
N VAL A 5 -24.89 -4.53 -1.44
CA VAL A 5 -24.38 -4.20 -2.78
C VAL A 5 -23.31 -5.22 -3.14
N LYS A 6 -23.38 -5.77 -4.36
CA LYS A 6 -22.39 -6.72 -4.87
C LYS A 6 -21.45 -6.02 -5.84
N ILE A 7 -20.15 -6.08 -5.57
CA ILE A 7 -19.09 -5.56 -6.46
C ILE A 7 -18.08 -6.69 -6.67
N PHE A 8 -17.86 -7.10 -7.92
CA PHE A 8 -17.15 -8.34 -8.24
C PHE A 8 -17.77 -9.55 -7.52
N ASN A 9 -16.97 -10.26 -6.72
CA ASN A 9 -17.38 -11.39 -5.88
C ASN A 9 -17.64 -10.99 -4.42
N TYR A 10 -17.65 -9.69 -4.13
CA TYR A 10 -17.80 -9.15 -2.77
C TYR A 10 -19.21 -8.64 -2.53
N GLN A 11 -19.70 -8.88 -1.31
CA GLN A 11 -20.95 -8.34 -0.80
C GLN A 11 -20.64 -7.35 0.32
N PHE A 12 -21.01 -6.09 0.11
CA PHE A 12 -20.87 -5.03 1.09
C PHE A 12 -22.24 -4.58 1.56
N TYR A 13 -22.39 -4.29 2.84
CA TYR A 13 -23.49 -3.41 3.26
C TYR A 13 -23.22 -2.00 2.74
N VAL A 14 -24.27 -1.23 2.41
CA VAL A 14 -24.12 0.14 1.91
C VAL A 14 -23.23 1.00 2.82
N LYS A 15 -23.33 0.85 4.14
CA LYS A 15 -22.46 1.57 5.08
C LYS A 15 -20.98 1.22 4.93
N GLU A 16 -20.66 -0.06 4.67
CA GLU A 16 -19.28 -0.54 4.54
C GLU A 16 -18.67 -0.01 3.26
N ILE A 17 -19.40 -0.09 2.14
CA ILE A 17 -18.89 0.43 0.87
C ILE A 17 -18.71 1.95 0.91
N LEU A 18 -19.56 2.70 1.62
CA LEU A 18 -19.36 4.14 1.79
C LEU A 18 -18.09 4.43 2.59
N VAL A 19 -17.85 3.71 3.69
CA VAL A 19 -16.62 3.85 4.48
C VAL A 19 -15.38 3.50 3.64
N VAL A 20 -15.40 2.37 2.94
CA VAL A 20 -14.28 1.93 2.07
C VAL A 20 -14.06 2.92 0.93
N PHE A 21 -15.12 3.38 0.28
CA PHE A 21 -15.05 4.31 -0.84
C PHE A 21 -14.40 5.63 -0.41
N PHE A 22 -14.96 6.32 0.59
CA PHE A 22 -14.46 7.62 0.99
C PHE A 22 -13.12 7.49 1.71
N THR A 23 -13.01 6.59 2.68
CA THR A 23 -11.83 6.59 3.55
C THR A 23 -10.66 5.75 3.06
N TYR A 24 -10.83 4.98 1.98
CA TYR A 24 -9.77 4.15 1.40
C TYR A 24 -9.59 4.41 -0.10
N LEU A 25 -10.61 4.19 -0.93
CA LEU A 25 -10.46 4.24 -2.38
C LEU A 25 -10.20 5.66 -2.87
N LEU A 26 -10.90 6.65 -2.30
CA LEU A 26 -10.71 8.07 -2.59
C LEU A 26 -9.43 8.67 -1.97
N MET A 27 -8.56 7.83 -1.39
CA MET A 27 -7.18 8.20 -1.05
C MET A 27 -6.19 7.80 -2.14
N GLU A 28 -6.63 7.07 -3.16
CA GLU A 28 -5.80 6.69 -4.31
C GLU A 28 -5.85 7.81 -5.35
N ASN A 29 -4.69 8.37 -5.70
CA ASN A 29 -4.58 9.58 -6.52
C ASN A 29 -5.28 9.48 -7.88
N ILE A 30 -5.12 8.37 -8.62
CA ILE A 30 -5.77 8.17 -9.92
C ILE A 30 -7.28 8.12 -9.73
N PHE A 31 -7.75 7.33 -8.77
CA PHE A 31 -9.18 7.19 -8.53
C PHE A 31 -9.82 8.50 -8.11
N SER A 32 -9.20 9.22 -7.17
CA SER A 32 -9.68 10.52 -6.72
C SER A 32 -9.72 11.53 -7.83
N TRP A 33 -8.71 11.55 -8.70
CA TRP A 33 -8.69 12.45 -9.84
C TRP A 33 -9.73 12.07 -10.91
N MET A 34 -9.99 10.78 -11.15
CA MET A 34 -11.09 10.34 -12.02
C MET A 34 -12.47 10.78 -11.52
N VAL A 35 -12.65 10.86 -10.20
CA VAL A 35 -13.92 11.29 -9.58
C VAL A 35 -13.99 12.82 -9.47
N MET A 36 -12.87 13.47 -9.16
CA MET A 36 -12.73 14.91 -8.93
C MET A 36 -11.42 15.39 -9.59
N PRO A 37 -11.45 15.77 -10.89
CA PRO A 37 -10.23 16.08 -11.67
C PRO A 37 -9.67 17.47 -11.36
N VAL A 38 -9.50 17.80 -10.07
CA VAL A 38 -8.95 19.05 -9.57
C VAL A 38 -8.06 18.76 -8.38
N SER A 39 -6.74 18.89 -8.56
CA SER A 39 -5.74 18.49 -7.55
C SER A 39 -5.90 19.21 -6.22
N VAL A 40 -6.30 20.49 -6.25
CA VAL A 40 -6.54 21.29 -5.05
C VAL A 40 -7.68 20.72 -4.21
N ILE A 41 -8.76 20.24 -4.87
CA ILE A 41 -9.90 19.62 -4.18
C ILE A 41 -9.49 18.29 -3.57
N VAL A 42 -8.74 17.46 -4.31
CA VAL A 42 -8.23 16.17 -3.80
C VAL A 42 -7.32 16.39 -2.59
N LEU A 43 -6.39 17.34 -2.65
CA LEU A 43 -5.48 17.66 -1.54
C LEU A 43 -6.25 18.20 -0.32
N MET A 44 -7.25 19.05 -0.55
CA MET A 44 -8.12 19.55 0.53
C MET A 44 -8.91 18.41 1.16
N TYR A 45 -9.46 17.51 0.35
CA TYR A 45 -10.16 16.32 0.81
C TYR A 45 -9.27 15.42 1.68
N GLU A 46 -8.06 15.12 1.23
CA GLU A 46 -7.10 14.31 1.99
C GLU A 46 -6.79 14.95 3.35
N LYS A 47 -6.56 16.27 3.39
CA LYS A 47 -6.26 17.00 4.63
C LYS A 47 -7.45 17.03 5.60
N LEU A 48 -8.65 17.35 5.11
CA LEU A 48 -9.87 17.40 5.92
C LEU A 48 -10.26 16.02 6.44
N LEU A 49 -10.19 15.00 5.57
CA LEU A 49 -10.50 13.64 5.99
C LEU A 49 -9.46 13.10 6.97
N SER A 50 -8.18 13.47 6.84
CA SER A 50 -7.16 13.09 7.82
C SER A 50 -7.45 13.66 9.21
N LEU A 51 -7.91 14.92 9.29
CA LEU A 51 -8.37 15.51 10.55
C LEU A 51 -9.59 14.77 11.11
N ALA A 52 -10.57 14.45 10.26
CA ALA A 52 -11.75 13.71 10.68
C ALA A 52 -11.41 12.28 11.15
N ILE A 53 -10.50 11.59 10.47
CA ILE A 53 -9.97 10.29 10.86
C ILE A 53 -9.27 10.38 12.22
N PHE A 54 -8.42 11.39 12.41
CA PHE A 54 -7.76 11.61 13.69
C PHE A 54 -8.77 11.84 14.82
N GLY A 55 -9.77 12.71 14.61
CA GLY A 55 -10.86 12.93 15.55
C GLY A 55 -11.66 11.66 15.86
N PHE A 56 -11.96 10.84 14.84
CA PHE A 56 -12.64 9.56 15.02
C PHE A 56 -11.81 8.57 15.85
N VAL A 57 -10.50 8.48 15.61
CA VAL A 57 -9.60 7.60 16.35
C VAL A 57 -9.47 8.06 17.82
N LEU A 58 -9.43 9.37 18.07
CA LEU A 58 -9.46 9.92 19.43
C LEU A 58 -10.78 9.64 20.15
N TYR A 59 -11.91 9.82 19.45
CA TYR A 59 -13.23 9.50 19.99
C TYR A 59 -13.34 8.01 20.38
N ASN A 60 -12.77 7.12 19.58
CA ASN A 60 -12.74 5.67 19.82
C ASN A 60 -11.51 5.19 20.58
N PHE A 61 -10.72 6.07 21.20
CA PHE A 61 -9.41 5.74 21.77
C PHE A 61 -9.46 4.59 22.78
N ARG A 62 -10.51 4.55 23.61
CA ARG A 62 -10.70 3.48 24.62
C ARG A 62 -10.96 2.11 24.02
N ASN A 63 -11.44 2.04 22.77
CA ASN A 63 -11.72 0.79 22.06
C ASN A 63 -10.49 0.26 21.28
N LEU A 64 -9.41 1.04 21.22
CA LEU A 64 -8.16 0.63 20.59
C LEU A 64 -7.37 -0.30 21.52
N LYS A 65 -6.54 -1.18 20.92
CA LYS A 65 -5.60 -2.01 21.68
C LYS A 65 -4.53 -1.14 22.34
N ARG A 66 -3.90 -1.64 23.41
CA ARG A 66 -2.92 -0.87 24.19
C ARG A 66 -1.76 -0.31 23.35
N ASN A 67 -1.24 -1.12 22.42
CA ASN A 67 -0.20 -0.66 21.49
C ASN A 67 -0.73 0.45 20.57
N GLU A 68 -1.91 0.30 19.98
CA GLU A 68 -2.57 1.33 19.15
C GLU A 68 -2.76 2.65 19.94
N GLN A 69 -3.20 2.56 21.20
CA GLN A 69 -3.32 3.72 22.10
C GLN A 69 -1.99 4.43 22.33
N ILE A 70 -0.90 3.68 22.54
CA ILE A 70 0.43 4.25 22.73
C ILE A 70 0.84 5.03 21.47
N TYR A 71 0.68 4.45 20.28
CA TYR A 71 1.02 5.12 19.02
C TYR A 71 0.22 6.41 18.80
N ILE A 72 -1.10 6.36 19.03
CA ILE A 72 -1.95 7.56 18.92
C ILE A 72 -1.58 8.60 19.98
N GLY A 73 -1.21 8.17 21.19
CA GLY A 73 -0.72 9.07 22.23
C GLY A 73 0.56 9.80 21.82
N LEU A 74 1.56 9.07 21.30
CA LEU A 74 2.83 9.64 20.81
C LEU A 74 2.60 10.60 19.63
N MET A 75 1.71 10.24 18.70
CA MET A 75 1.34 11.12 17.60
C MET A 75 0.61 12.37 18.10
N THR A 76 -0.33 12.23 19.02
CA THR A 76 -1.08 13.35 19.62
C THR A 76 -0.12 14.31 20.32
N PHE A 77 0.88 13.79 21.03
CA PHE A 77 1.94 14.60 21.63
C PHE A 77 2.67 15.46 20.58
N MET A 78 3.04 14.88 19.43
CA MET A 78 3.68 15.62 18.34
C MET A 78 2.77 16.70 17.75
N LEU A 79 1.49 16.39 17.54
CA LEU A 79 0.53 17.37 17.02
C LEU A 79 0.30 18.52 18.01
N VAL A 80 0.16 18.22 19.30
CA VAL A 80 0.03 19.24 20.35
C VAL A 80 1.26 20.13 20.42
N ARG A 81 2.47 19.55 20.32
CA ARG A 81 3.71 20.32 20.21
C ARG A 81 3.67 21.27 19.01
N LEU A 82 3.27 20.79 17.82
CA LEU A 82 3.17 21.62 16.62
C LEU A 82 2.09 22.72 16.77
N ILE A 83 0.98 22.45 17.45
CA ILE A 83 -0.02 23.49 17.75
C ILE A 83 0.58 24.58 18.63
N PHE A 84 1.27 24.22 19.71
CA PHE A 84 1.93 25.22 20.57
C PHE A 84 2.99 26.02 19.84
N ASP A 85 3.83 25.36 19.04
CA ASP A 85 4.85 26.01 18.23
C ASP A 85 4.24 26.97 17.20
N SER A 86 3.15 26.54 16.54
CA SER A 86 2.36 27.38 15.63
C SER A 86 1.77 28.60 16.36
N MET A 87 1.19 28.40 17.54
CA MET A 87 0.56 29.48 18.31
C MET A 87 1.58 30.49 18.85
N ILE A 88 2.72 30.03 19.35
CA ILE A 88 3.76 30.88 19.94
C ILE A 88 4.41 31.75 18.86
N ASN A 89 4.77 31.14 17.72
CA ASN A 89 5.55 31.84 16.70
C ASN A 89 4.68 32.59 15.68
N TYR A 90 3.44 32.15 15.46
CA TYR A 90 2.59 32.68 14.39
C TYR A 90 1.21 33.16 14.84
N GLY A 91 0.83 32.97 16.11
CA GLY A 91 -0.48 33.36 16.62
C GLY A 91 -1.65 32.59 16.02
N SER A 92 -1.40 31.46 15.34
CA SER A 92 -2.43 30.63 14.70
C SER A 92 -2.28 29.17 15.14
N VAL A 93 -3.40 28.41 15.18
CA VAL A 93 -3.38 26.99 15.56
C VAL A 93 -2.78 26.12 14.46
N PHE A 94 -3.04 26.48 13.20
CA PHE A 94 -2.61 25.74 12.02
C PHE A 94 -1.95 26.68 11.00
N GLN A 95 -0.74 27.15 11.28
CA GLN A 95 0.01 28.02 10.34
C GLN A 95 0.15 27.37 8.96
N GLN A 96 0.57 26.10 8.92
CA GLN A 96 0.71 25.31 7.70
C GLN A 96 0.22 23.89 7.94
N LEU A 97 -0.96 23.56 7.40
CA LEU A 97 -1.57 22.25 7.59
C LEU A 97 -0.70 21.09 7.06
N THR A 98 0.19 21.35 6.10
CA THR A 98 1.13 20.37 5.55
C THR A 98 2.04 19.76 6.63
N MET A 99 2.51 20.56 7.60
CA MET A 99 3.35 20.08 8.71
C MET A 99 2.63 19.08 9.62
N PHE A 100 1.30 19.18 9.70
CA PHE A 100 0.49 18.22 10.43
C PHE A 100 0.18 17.00 9.56
N SER A 101 -0.13 17.23 8.27
CA SER A 101 -0.58 16.16 7.39
C SER A 101 0.48 15.11 7.06
N VAL A 102 1.76 15.48 7.11
CA VAL A 102 2.88 14.55 6.94
C VAL A 102 2.91 13.46 8.05
N LEU A 103 2.31 13.73 9.22
CA LEU A 103 2.17 12.78 10.34
C LEU A 103 0.87 11.95 10.32
N PHE A 104 -0.17 12.40 9.61
CA PHE A 104 -1.45 11.70 9.55
C PHE A 104 -1.42 10.26 8.99
N PRO A 105 -0.45 9.84 8.15
CA PRO A 105 -0.23 8.43 7.88
C PRO A 105 -0.22 7.51 9.11
N VAL A 106 0.29 7.99 10.25
CA VAL A 106 0.38 7.19 11.49
C VAL A 106 -1.01 6.85 12.04
N CYS A 107 -1.92 7.82 12.14
CA CYS A 107 -3.29 7.55 12.58
C CYS A 107 -4.08 6.78 11.53
N TYR A 108 -3.78 6.99 10.25
CA TYR A 108 -4.48 6.33 9.16
C TYR A 108 -4.24 4.82 9.15
N VAL A 109 -3.01 4.36 9.41
CA VAL A 109 -2.70 2.93 9.62
C VAL A 109 -3.61 2.31 10.69
N ILE A 110 -3.73 2.97 11.84
CA ILE A 110 -4.52 2.49 12.98
C ILE A 110 -6.02 2.53 12.66
N TYR A 111 -6.48 3.61 12.02
CA TYR A 111 -7.86 3.75 11.58
C TYR A 111 -8.29 2.62 10.65
N ILE A 112 -7.53 2.37 9.56
CA ILE A 112 -7.86 1.30 8.61
C ILE A 112 -7.88 -0.06 9.30
N LYS A 113 -6.89 -0.34 10.16
CA LYS A 113 -6.84 -1.58 10.94
C LYS A 113 -8.09 -1.73 11.83
N ALA A 114 -8.47 -0.69 12.56
CA ALA A 114 -9.62 -0.69 13.46
C ALA A 114 -10.95 -0.85 12.71
N VAL A 115 -11.11 -0.17 11.56
CA VAL A 115 -12.29 -0.28 10.69
C VAL A 115 -12.40 -1.69 10.11
N CYS A 116 -11.32 -2.23 9.55
CA CYS A 116 -11.33 -3.60 9.00
C CYS A 116 -11.62 -4.63 10.08
N ARG A 117 -11.10 -4.46 11.31
CA ARG A 117 -11.41 -5.30 12.47
C ARG A 117 -12.89 -5.22 12.86
N THR A 118 -13.45 -4.02 12.91
CA THR A 118 -14.85 -3.80 13.36
C THR A 118 -15.87 -4.30 12.35
N LEU A 119 -15.54 -4.19 11.06
CA LEU A 119 -16.44 -4.55 9.96
C LEU A 119 -16.12 -5.95 9.36
N ASP A 120 -15.07 -6.63 9.86
CA ASP A 120 -14.55 -7.91 9.34
C ASP A 120 -14.38 -7.87 7.81
N LEU A 121 -13.63 -6.87 7.33
CA LEU A 121 -13.46 -6.63 5.89
C LEU A 121 -12.26 -7.38 5.33
N ASP A 122 -12.51 -8.26 4.37
CA ASP A 122 -11.48 -8.99 3.62
C ASP A 122 -11.21 -8.30 2.27
N LEU A 123 -10.33 -7.28 2.26
CA LEU A 123 -10.19 -6.39 1.12
C LEU A 123 -9.09 -6.77 0.11
N LEU A 124 -8.24 -7.77 0.39
CA LEU A 124 -7.05 -8.00 -0.44
C LEU A 124 -7.37 -8.34 -1.91
N GLU A 125 -8.21 -9.35 -2.18
CA GLU A 125 -8.59 -9.70 -3.55
C GLU A 125 -9.38 -8.56 -4.22
N PHE A 126 -10.21 -7.84 -3.45
CA PHE A 126 -10.94 -6.67 -3.93
C PHE A 126 -9.97 -5.59 -4.42
N LEU A 127 -8.97 -5.23 -3.61
CA LEU A 127 -7.97 -4.21 -3.93
C LEU A 127 -7.12 -4.62 -5.13
N ALA A 128 -6.71 -5.89 -5.23
CA ALA A 128 -5.99 -6.38 -6.40
C ALA A 128 -6.81 -6.22 -7.70
N LYS A 129 -8.12 -6.50 -7.68
CA LYS A 129 -9.00 -6.26 -8.83
C LYS A 129 -9.24 -4.78 -9.08
N PHE A 130 -9.45 -4.01 -8.02
CA PHE A 130 -9.67 -2.56 -8.07
C PHE A 130 -8.52 -1.87 -8.80
N TYR A 131 -7.26 -2.15 -8.42
CA TYR A 131 -6.10 -1.52 -9.06
C TYR A 131 -5.97 -1.84 -10.56
N ILE A 132 -6.26 -3.08 -10.97
CA ILE A 132 -6.28 -3.43 -12.39
C ILE A 132 -7.39 -2.68 -13.13
N VAL A 133 -8.61 -2.69 -12.60
CA VAL A 133 -9.76 -2.03 -13.23
C VAL A 133 -9.54 -0.53 -13.30
N LEU A 134 -9.03 0.07 -12.24
CA LEU A 134 -8.69 1.48 -12.16
C LEU A 134 -7.68 1.87 -13.23
N TYR A 135 -6.58 1.11 -13.35
CA TYR A 135 -5.58 1.34 -14.37
C TYR A 135 -6.17 1.27 -15.78
N ILE A 136 -6.94 0.22 -16.08
CA ILE A 136 -7.58 0.06 -17.40
C ILE A 136 -8.55 1.20 -17.68
N ALA A 137 -9.42 1.54 -16.73
CA ALA A 137 -10.38 2.62 -16.87
C ALA A 137 -9.68 3.96 -17.13
N PHE A 138 -8.63 4.26 -16.35
CA PHE A 138 -7.82 5.46 -16.53
C PHE A 138 -7.17 5.50 -17.92
N MET A 139 -6.57 4.40 -18.38
CA MET A 139 -5.95 4.32 -19.70
C MET A 139 -6.98 4.42 -20.85
N VAL A 140 -8.20 3.92 -20.67
CA VAL A 140 -9.26 4.05 -21.68
C VAL A 140 -9.74 5.51 -21.81
N VAL A 141 -9.89 6.21 -20.68
CA VAL A 141 -10.37 7.59 -20.66
C VAL A 141 -9.28 8.56 -21.09
N TYR A 142 -8.07 8.42 -20.54
CA TYR A 142 -7.00 9.41 -20.70
C TYR A 142 -5.86 8.93 -21.62
N GLY A 143 -5.70 7.63 -21.84
CA GLY A 143 -4.54 7.08 -22.56
C GLY A 143 -4.43 7.44 -24.06
N ARG A 144 -5.50 7.95 -24.69
CA ARG A 144 -5.54 8.21 -26.16
C ARG A 144 -4.65 9.37 -26.65
N GLY A 145 -4.20 10.25 -25.75
CA GLY A 145 -3.41 11.43 -26.11
C GLY A 145 -1.94 11.35 -25.76
N PHE A 146 -1.46 10.22 -25.23
CA PHE A 146 -0.12 10.16 -24.66
C PHE A 146 0.83 9.35 -25.53
N SER A 147 1.96 9.97 -25.84
CA SER A 147 3.14 9.26 -26.30
C SER A 147 3.88 8.72 -25.08
N PHE A 148 4.37 7.48 -25.15
CA PHE A 148 5.43 7.01 -24.24
C PHE A 148 6.80 7.63 -24.61
N SER A 149 6.85 8.55 -25.59
CA SER A 149 8.03 9.35 -25.88
C SER A 149 8.26 10.37 -24.76
N LEU A 150 9.53 10.70 -24.54
CA LEU A 150 9.99 11.61 -23.49
C LEU A 150 9.62 13.10 -23.75
N GLU A 151 8.64 13.38 -24.60
CA GLU A 151 8.23 14.75 -24.95
C GLU A 151 7.36 15.35 -23.86
N THR A 152 7.66 16.58 -23.47
CA THR A 152 6.97 17.31 -22.40
C THR A 152 5.57 17.70 -22.87
N VAL A 153 4.54 17.31 -22.12
CA VAL A 153 3.17 17.80 -22.31
C VAL A 153 2.94 18.96 -21.36
N THR A 154 2.61 20.13 -21.88
CA THR A 154 2.22 21.28 -21.06
C THR A 154 0.77 21.11 -20.62
N MET A 155 0.55 20.94 -19.31
CA MET A 155 -0.79 20.91 -18.70
C MET A 155 -0.83 21.92 -17.55
N ASP A 156 -1.98 22.58 -17.38
CA ASP A 156 -2.19 23.57 -16.31
C ASP A 156 -2.32 22.93 -14.91
N ASP A 157 -2.78 21.66 -14.84
CA ASP A 157 -2.83 20.86 -13.61
C ASP A 157 -2.28 19.46 -13.89
N TYR A 158 -1.15 19.12 -13.26
CA TYR A 158 -0.49 17.84 -13.45
C TYR A 158 -1.15 16.68 -12.71
N GLY A 159 -2.01 16.91 -11.70
CA GLY A 159 -2.77 15.86 -11.02
C GLY A 159 -2.02 14.52 -10.79
N PRO A 160 -2.54 13.39 -11.28
CA PRO A 160 -1.89 12.08 -11.18
C PRO A 160 -0.86 11.84 -12.31
N PHE A 161 -0.73 12.75 -13.26
CA PHE A 161 0.28 12.71 -14.31
C PHE A 161 1.64 13.11 -13.70
N SER A 162 2.73 12.55 -14.22
CA SER A 162 4.02 13.17 -13.94
C SER A 162 4.14 14.43 -14.80
N GLY A 163 4.72 15.50 -14.25
CA GLY A 163 5.07 16.68 -15.06
C GLY A 163 6.16 16.41 -16.10
N ASP A 164 6.89 15.31 -15.90
CA ASP A 164 7.72 14.68 -16.92
C ASP A 164 6.83 13.79 -17.79
N SER A 165 7.20 13.59 -19.05
CA SER A 165 6.58 12.83 -20.16
C SER A 165 5.96 11.42 -19.90
N ARG A 166 5.63 11.02 -18.67
CA ARG A 166 5.01 9.74 -18.29
C ARG A 166 3.54 9.95 -17.91
N ILE A 167 2.73 8.94 -18.23
CA ILE A 167 1.27 9.01 -18.13
C ILE A 167 0.77 8.98 -16.69
N ILE A 168 1.40 8.18 -15.83
CA ILE A 168 0.94 7.98 -14.46
C ILE A 168 2.12 8.17 -13.51
N HIS A 169 1.93 8.96 -12.47
CA HIS A 169 2.93 9.21 -11.45
C HIS A 169 3.38 7.92 -10.74
N ALA A 170 4.66 7.85 -10.36
CA ALA A 170 5.29 6.66 -9.77
C ALA A 170 4.52 6.11 -8.56
N ARG A 171 3.92 6.99 -7.75
CA ARG A 171 3.14 6.63 -6.56
C ARG A 171 1.95 5.70 -6.87
N SER A 172 1.28 5.89 -7.99
CA SER A 172 0.12 5.08 -8.36
C SER A 172 0.53 3.81 -9.10
N ILE A 173 1.57 3.86 -9.96
CA ILE A 173 2.15 2.63 -10.53
C ILE A 173 2.74 1.73 -9.44
N PHE A 174 3.28 2.30 -8.36
CA PHE A 174 3.73 1.54 -7.19
C PHE A 174 2.61 0.67 -6.59
N MET A 175 1.35 1.12 -6.62
CA MET A 175 0.21 0.31 -6.14
C MET A 175 -0.03 -0.95 -6.98
N MET A 176 0.45 -1.01 -8.23
CA MET A 176 0.36 -2.21 -9.10
C MET A 176 1.21 -3.39 -8.61
N ILE A 177 2.11 -3.18 -7.64
CA ILE A 177 2.84 -4.28 -6.99
C ILE A 177 1.88 -5.17 -6.20
N LEU A 178 0.81 -4.62 -5.62
CA LEU A 178 -0.16 -5.42 -4.87
C LEU A 178 -0.88 -6.46 -5.76
N PRO A 179 -1.52 -6.10 -6.89
CA PRO A 179 -2.08 -7.09 -7.79
C PRO A 179 -1.01 -8.00 -8.40
N LEU A 180 0.20 -7.51 -8.69
CA LEU A 180 1.31 -8.35 -9.16
C LEU A 180 1.56 -9.53 -8.20
N LEU A 181 1.74 -9.26 -6.91
CA LEU A 181 1.98 -10.28 -5.89
C LEU A 181 0.75 -11.19 -5.70
N TRP A 182 -0.46 -10.62 -5.71
CA TRP A 182 -1.70 -11.37 -5.59
C TRP A 182 -1.88 -12.40 -6.72
N TYR A 183 -1.73 -11.97 -7.98
CA TYR A 183 -1.92 -12.86 -9.12
C TYR A 183 -0.77 -13.86 -9.28
N LEU A 184 0.45 -13.51 -8.86
CA LEU A 184 1.53 -14.48 -8.73
C LEU A 184 1.16 -15.59 -7.74
N ASN A 185 0.69 -15.23 -6.54
CA ASN A 185 0.23 -16.19 -5.55
C ASN A 185 -0.88 -17.09 -6.10
N GLN A 186 -1.90 -16.50 -6.74
CA GLN A 186 -3.00 -17.27 -7.31
C GLN A 186 -2.55 -18.23 -8.43
N PHE A 187 -1.61 -17.81 -9.26
CA PHE A 187 -1.00 -18.68 -10.27
C PHE A 187 -0.21 -19.82 -9.61
N LEU A 188 0.65 -19.51 -8.64
CA LEU A 188 1.46 -20.50 -7.95
C LEU A 188 0.62 -21.47 -7.11
N LYS A 189 -0.54 -21.06 -6.61
CA LYS A 189 -1.45 -21.95 -5.88
C LYS A 189 -2.27 -22.81 -6.83
N LEU A 190 -2.97 -22.19 -7.78
CA LEU A 190 -4.00 -22.84 -8.60
C LEU A 190 -3.51 -23.36 -9.95
N GLY A 191 -2.35 -22.92 -10.44
CA GLY A 191 -1.78 -23.33 -11.73
C GLY A 191 -2.55 -22.86 -12.97
N LYS A 192 -3.52 -21.93 -12.82
CA LYS A 192 -4.39 -21.49 -13.93
C LYS A 192 -3.73 -20.36 -14.73
N MET A 193 -3.64 -20.51 -16.05
CA MET A 193 -3.02 -19.54 -16.97
C MET A 193 -3.63 -18.14 -16.94
N LYS A 194 -4.92 -18.00 -16.62
CA LYS A 194 -5.56 -16.69 -16.46
C LYS A 194 -4.87 -15.80 -15.41
N TYR A 195 -4.36 -16.40 -14.32
CA TYR A 195 -3.66 -15.65 -13.28
C TYR A 195 -2.24 -15.28 -13.73
N LEU A 196 -1.59 -16.15 -14.51
CA LEU A 196 -0.32 -15.82 -15.16
C LEU A 196 -0.48 -14.64 -16.12
N GLY A 197 -1.55 -14.61 -16.91
CA GLY A 197 -1.85 -13.48 -17.80
C GLY A 197 -2.01 -12.15 -17.05
N LEU A 198 -2.74 -12.16 -15.92
CA LEU A 198 -2.90 -10.96 -15.08
C LEU A 198 -1.60 -10.56 -14.37
N PHE A 199 -0.79 -11.53 -13.95
CA PHE A 199 0.55 -11.27 -13.41
C PHE A 199 1.46 -10.60 -14.46
N ILE A 200 1.53 -11.17 -15.67
CA ILE A 200 2.30 -10.61 -16.79
C ILE A 200 1.79 -9.22 -17.14
N PHE A 201 0.47 -9.00 -17.16
CA PHE A 201 -0.12 -7.69 -17.38
C PHE A 201 0.39 -6.66 -16.34
N CYS A 202 0.34 -6.98 -15.05
CA CYS A 202 0.84 -6.07 -14.01
C CYS A 202 2.35 -5.80 -14.17
N PHE A 203 3.13 -6.83 -14.49
CA PHE A 203 4.56 -6.70 -14.73
C PHE A 203 4.86 -5.78 -15.93
N VAL A 204 4.18 -5.98 -17.05
CA VAL A 204 4.31 -5.16 -18.26
C VAL A 204 3.91 -3.71 -17.99
N VAL A 205 2.84 -3.46 -17.23
CA VAL A 205 2.45 -2.11 -16.81
C VAL A 205 3.58 -1.44 -16.02
N ILE A 206 4.12 -2.11 -15.00
CA ILE A 206 5.24 -1.58 -14.20
C ILE A 206 6.45 -1.28 -15.08
N LEU A 207 6.78 -2.16 -16.04
CA LEU A 207 7.90 -2.01 -16.95
C LEU A 207 7.71 -0.84 -17.92
N ILE A 208 6.56 -0.73 -18.60
CA ILE A 208 6.30 0.29 -19.61
C ILE A 208 6.29 1.71 -19.03
N HIS A 209 5.85 1.89 -17.78
CA HIS A 209 5.86 3.21 -17.13
C HIS A 209 7.25 3.69 -16.68
N GLN A 210 8.29 2.86 -16.82
CA GLN A 210 9.71 3.23 -16.66
C GLN A 210 10.08 3.93 -15.34
N HIS A 211 9.32 3.69 -14.26
CA HIS A 211 9.66 4.19 -12.94
C HIS A 211 10.67 3.25 -12.27
N ARG A 212 11.96 3.61 -12.39
CA ARG A 212 13.09 2.86 -11.83
C ARG A 212 12.92 2.44 -10.36
N SER A 213 12.43 3.34 -9.51
CA SER A 213 12.18 3.05 -8.09
C SER A 213 11.06 2.03 -7.90
N VAL A 214 10.05 2.03 -8.78
CA VAL A 214 8.97 1.04 -8.77
C VAL A 214 9.50 -0.31 -9.25
N TRP A 215 10.40 -0.35 -10.24
CA TRP A 215 11.06 -1.59 -10.67
C TRP A 215 11.85 -2.21 -9.53
N ALA A 216 12.70 -1.43 -8.86
CA ALA A 216 13.47 -1.88 -7.71
C ALA A 216 12.56 -2.39 -6.58
N SER A 217 11.48 -1.65 -6.29
CA SER A 217 10.50 -2.03 -5.27
C SER A 217 9.73 -3.31 -5.64
N ALA A 218 9.35 -3.47 -6.91
CA ALA A 218 8.67 -4.67 -7.41
C ALA A 218 9.57 -5.91 -7.30
N LEU A 219 10.83 -5.81 -7.74
CA LEU A 219 11.82 -6.88 -7.62
C LEU A 219 12.07 -7.25 -6.16
N PHE A 220 12.26 -6.25 -5.30
CA PHE A 220 12.43 -6.47 -3.86
C PHE A 220 11.21 -7.18 -3.26
N SER A 221 9.99 -6.72 -3.58
CA SER A 221 8.75 -7.31 -3.08
C SER A 221 8.56 -8.76 -3.53
N LEU A 222 8.90 -9.08 -4.79
CA LEU A 222 8.86 -10.44 -5.31
C LEU A 222 9.84 -11.33 -4.56
N GLY A 223 11.07 -10.86 -4.34
CA GLY A 223 12.08 -11.56 -3.55
C GLY A 223 11.59 -11.86 -2.13
N VAL A 224 11.10 -10.83 -1.42
CA VAL A 224 10.55 -10.97 -0.07
C VAL A 224 9.38 -11.96 -0.05
N TYR A 225 8.43 -11.84 -0.98
CA TYR A 225 7.28 -12.74 -1.10
C TYR A 225 7.72 -14.20 -1.30
N LEU A 226 8.64 -14.47 -2.22
CA LEU A 226 9.10 -15.84 -2.51
C LEU A 226 9.85 -16.43 -1.31
N LEU A 227 10.75 -15.65 -0.68
CA LEU A 227 11.49 -16.07 0.52
C LEU A 227 10.55 -16.41 1.68
N MET A 228 9.57 -15.56 1.95
CA MET A 228 8.59 -15.78 3.01
C MET A 228 7.66 -16.97 2.71
N SER A 229 7.24 -17.13 1.45
CA SER A 229 6.39 -18.25 1.01
C SER A 229 7.11 -19.59 1.14
N MET A 230 8.40 -19.65 0.79
CA MET A 230 9.24 -20.83 1.02
C MET A 230 9.41 -21.12 2.51
N ARG A 231 9.76 -20.10 3.32
CA ARG A 231 9.94 -20.23 4.77
C ARG A 231 8.70 -20.78 5.48
N ASN A 232 7.52 -20.39 5.02
CA ASN A 232 6.23 -20.82 5.58
C ASN A 232 5.69 -22.10 4.93
N ASN A 233 6.46 -22.78 4.06
CA ASN A 233 6.08 -24.00 3.35
C ASN A 233 4.76 -23.88 2.58
N LEU A 234 4.38 -22.68 2.15
CA LEU A 234 3.14 -22.44 1.40
C LEU A 234 3.27 -22.83 -0.07
N LEU A 235 4.50 -22.90 -0.56
CA LEU A 235 4.85 -23.27 -1.92
C LEU A 235 5.91 -24.37 -1.86
N GLY A 236 5.65 -25.51 -2.51
CA GLY A 236 6.64 -26.57 -2.65
C GLY A 236 7.84 -26.11 -3.48
N MET A 237 9.06 -26.37 -2.99
CA MET A 237 10.31 -25.97 -3.65
C MET A 237 10.39 -26.46 -5.10
N SER A 238 9.95 -27.68 -5.38
CA SER A 238 9.93 -28.25 -6.73
C SER A 238 9.07 -27.43 -7.70
N LYS A 239 7.90 -26.97 -7.24
CA LYS A 239 7.00 -26.13 -8.04
C LYS A 239 7.62 -24.77 -8.31
N LEU A 240 8.24 -24.16 -7.29
CA LEU A 240 8.92 -22.89 -7.39
C LEU A 240 10.08 -22.94 -8.39
N VAL A 241 10.95 -23.95 -8.29
CA VAL A 241 12.09 -24.15 -9.21
C VAL A 241 11.59 -24.35 -10.64
N ARG A 242 10.60 -25.23 -10.84
CA ARG A 242 10.02 -25.47 -12.18
C ARG A 242 9.43 -24.19 -12.78
N THR A 243 8.65 -23.44 -12.00
CA THR A 243 8.09 -22.16 -12.46
C THR A 243 9.19 -21.12 -12.70
N GLY A 244 10.22 -21.08 -11.87
CA GLY A 244 11.37 -20.19 -12.02
C GLY A 244 12.16 -20.45 -13.30
N ILE A 245 12.51 -21.70 -13.58
CA ILE A 245 13.17 -22.10 -14.84
C ILE A 245 12.30 -21.72 -16.04
N GLY A 246 10.99 -22.04 -15.98
CA GLY A 246 10.06 -21.66 -17.05
C GLY A 246 9.98 -20.14 -17.26
N ALA A 247 9.97 -19.35 -16.19
CA ALA A 247 9.96 -17.90 -16.26
C ALA A 247 11.27 -17.34 -16.84
N ILE A 248 12.43 -17.89 -16.47
CA ILE A 248 13.74 -17.50 -17.02
C ILE A 248 13.79 -17.78 -18.52
N LEU A 249 13.37 -18.98 -18.95
CA LEU A 249 13.33 -19.34 -20.37
C LEU A 249 12.38 -18.44 -21.16
N LEU A 250 11.19 -18.16 -20.62
CA LEU A 250 10.22 -17.26 -21.24
C LEU A 250 10.75 -15.83 -21.33
N LEU A 251 11.41 -15.34 -20.28
CA LEU A 251 12.03 -14.01 -20.27
C LEU A 251 13.17 -13.93 -21.28
N ALA A 252 14.04 -14.94 -21.34
CA ALA A 252 15.13 -15.00 -22.30
C ALA A 252 14.60 -15.00 -23.75
N LEU A 253 13.56 -15.78 -24.03
CA LEU A 253 12.89 -15.79 -25.33
C LEU A 253 12.25 -14.43 -25.64
N ALA A 254 11.55 -13.81 -24.69
CA ALA A 254 10.93 -12.50 -24.88
C ALA A 254 11.99 -11.42 -25.15
N VAL A 255 13.06 -11.39 -24.36
CA VAL A 255 14.20 -10.47 -24.55
C VAL A 255 14.84 -10.69 -25.91
N PHE A 256 15.07 -11.94 -26.31
CA PHE A 256 15.60 -12.27 -27.64
C PHE A 256 14.68 -11.71 -28.73
N VAL A 257 13.39 -12.05 -28.73
CA VAL A 257 12.43 -11.58 -29.74
C VAL A 257 12.37 -10.05 -29.79
N VAL A 258 12.25 -9.38 -28.64
CA VAL A 258 12.18 -7.91 -28.58
C VAL A 258 13.48 -7.29 -29.09
N SER A 259 14.64 -7.86 -28.76
CA SER A 259 15.94 -7.35 -29.24
C SER A 259 16.11 -7.48 -30.76
N GLN A 260 15.49 -8.48 -31.39
CA GLN A 260 15.50 -8.64 -32.85
C GLN A 260 14.55 -7.63 -33.52
N VAL A 261 13.40 -7.33 -32.91
CA VAL A 261 12.43 -6.38 -33.48
C VAL A 261 12.84 -4.92 -33.24
N PHE A 262 13.48 -4.62 -32.11
CA PHE A 262 13.89 -3.28 -31.71
C PHE A 262 15.41 -3.24 -31.45
N PRO A 263 16.23 -3.03 -32.48
CA PRO A 263 17.67 -2.85 -32.33
C PRO A 263 17.96 -1.71 -31.33
N GLY A 264 18.79 -1.98 -30.31
CA GLY A 264 19.10 -1.03 -29.25
C GLY A 264 18.27 -1.19 -27.97
N PHE A 265 17.23 -2.03 -27.95
CA PHE A 265 16.44 -2.30 -26.73
C PHE A 265 17.31 -2.74 -25.53
N LEU A 266 18.30 -3.62 -25.77
CA LEU A 266 19.19 -4.09 -24.70
C LEU A 266 20.09 -2.98 -24.15
N ALA A 267 20.60 -2.10 -25.02
CA ALA A 267 21.39 -0.95 -24.59
C ALA A 267 20.52 0.01 -23.77
N PHE A 268 19.33 0.34 -24.27
CA PHE A 268 18.35 1.15 -23.56
C PHE A 268 18.02 0.59 -22.17
N MET A 269 17.68 -0.70 -22.08
CA MET A 269 17.39 -1.34 -20.79
C MET A 269 18.63 -1.36 -19.89
N GLY A 270 19.81 -1.63 -20.44
CA GLY A 270 21.09 -1.59 -19.73
C GLY A 270 21.34 -0.22 -19.09
N ASP A 271 21.15 0.86 -19.85
CA ASP A 271 21.25 2.23 -19.35
C ASP A 271 20.25 2.45 -18.21
N ARG A 272 18.97 2.09 -18.41
CA ARG A 272 17.92 2.22 -17.38
C ARG A 272 18.19 1.44 -16.10
N PHE A 273 18.78 0.25 -16.18
CA PHE A 273 19.15 -0.53 -15.01
C PHE A 273 20.42 0.01 -14.34
N SER A 274 21.39 0.51 -15.10
CA SER A 274 22.59 1.14 -14.54
C SER A 274 22.25 2.37 -13.69
N GLU A 275 21.25 3.14 -14.11
CA GLU A 275 20.71 4.30 -13.39
C GLU A 275 20.05 3.94 -12.04
N ILE A 276 19.63 2.67 -11.83
CA ILE A 276 19.16 2.21 -10.52
C ILE A 276 20.33 2.07 -9.54
N LEU A 277 21.51 1.69 -10.05
CA LEU A 277 22.70 1.43 -9.24
C LEU A 277 23.53 2.68 -8.98
N ASP A 278 23.50 3.65 -9.90
CA ASP A 278 24.21 4.92 -9.77
C ASP A 278 23.29 6.12 -10.08
N PRO A 279 22.50 6.58 -9.08
CA PRO A 279 21.56 7.70 -9.26
C PRO A 279 22.23 9.05 -9.56
N ALA A 280 23.53 9.19 -9.28
CA ALA A 280 24.27 10.46 -9.41
C ALA A 280 24.75 10.73 -10.85
N ARG A 281 24.71 9.72 -11.74
CA ARG A 281 25.11 9.84 -13.14
C ARG A 281 24.16 10.65 -14.03
N GLU A 282 22.96 10.96 -13.55
CA GLU A 282 21.92 11.60 -14.36
C GLU A 282 21.82 13.11 -14.09
N ASP A 283 21.68 13.91 -15.14
CA ASP A 283 21.11 15.25 -15.01
C ASP A 283 19.57 15.12 -14.97
N GLY A 284 18.98 15.14 -13.77
CA GLY A 284 17.54 14.95 -13.59
C GLY A 284 17.09 14.70 -12.15
N THR A 285 15.93 14.05 -11.98
CA THR A 285 15.31 13.82 -10.64
C THR A 285 16.13 12.92 -9.73
N GLY A 286 16.99 12.04 -10.28
CA GLY A 286 17.91 11.20 -9.50
C GLY A 286 18.97 12.03 -8.77
N LYS A 287 19.70 12.85 -9.51
CA LYS A 287 20.70 13.79 -8.96
C LYS A 287 20.07 14.83 -8.03
N PHE A 288 18.90 15.36 -8.36
CA PHE A 288 18.19 16.28 -7.46
C PHE A 288 17.95 15.67 -6.07
N ARG A 289 17.60 14.37 -5.99
CA ARG A 289 17.46 13.68 -4.69
C ARG A 289 18.78 13.54 -3.96
N ASP A 290 19.86 13.28 -4.70
CA ASP A 290 21.19 13.22 -4.10
C ASP A 290 21.64 14.56 -3.54
N ASP A 291 21.43 15.63 -4.31
CA ASP A 291 21.68 17.00 -3.88
C ASP A 291 20.80 17.39 -2.68
N GLN A 292 19.52 16.97 -2.65
CA GLN A 292 18.66 17.09 -1.48
C GLN A 292 19.30 16.42 -0.26
N ARG A 293 19.74 15.16 -0.37
CA ARG A 293 20.38 14.49 0.77
C ARG A 293 21.64 15.21 1.22
N ARG A 294 22.53 15.59 0.31
CA ARG A 294 23.80 16.27 0.63
C ARG A 294 23.57 17.63 1.29
N THR A 295 22.53 18.35 0.89
CA THR A 295 22.23 19.70 1.39
C THR A 295 21.47 19.68 2.70
N TYR A 296 20.42 18.86 2.81
CA TYR A 296 19.54 18.88 3.98
C TYR A 296 20.00 17.95 5.11
N PHE A 297 20.76 16.89 4.83
CA PHE A 297 21.21 15.98 5.90
C PHE A 297 22.08 16.67 6.96
N PRO A 298 23.04 17.56 6.62
CA PRO A 298 23.74 18.35 7.64
C PRO A 298 22.78 19.15 8.54
N MET A 299 21.74 19.76 7.94
CA MET A 299 20.74 20.51 8.70
C MET A 299 19.93 19.58 9.62
N VAL A 300 19.60 18.35 9.19
CA VAL A 300 18.95 17.35 10.05
C VAL A 300 19.77 17.12 11.33
N LEU A 301 21.10 17.08 11.21
CA LEU A 301 21.99 16.85 12.35
C LEU A 301 22.02 18.02 13.34
N GLU A 302 21.63 19.23 12.94
CA GLU A 302 21.49 20.38 13.84
C GLU A 302 20.25 20.26 14.74
N ARG A 303 19.18 19.62 14.26
CA ARG A 303 17.92 19.40 15.01
C ARG A 303 17.44 17.94 14.93
N PRO A 304 18.22 16.97 15.43
CA PRO A 304 18.04 15.56 15.10
C PRO A 304 16.74 14.97 15.66
N PHE A 305 16.25 15.42 16.81
CA PHE A 305 15.12 14.76 17.48
C PHE A 305 13.75 15.18 16.94
N PHE A 306 13.55 16.48 16.74
CA PHE A 306 12.24 17.05 16.40
C PHE A 306 12.21 17.81 15.08
N GLY A 307 13.33 17.83 14.34
CA GLY A 307 13.46 18.48 13.05
C GLY A 307 13.30 19.99 13.12
N TRP A 308 13.16 20.58 11.94
CA TRP A 308 13.04 22.02 11.72
C TRP A 308 11.60 22.52 11.69
N THR A 309 10.61 21.64 11.55
CA THR A 309 9.17 22.00 11.63
C THR A 309 8.81 23.23 10.76
N PHE A 310 8.14 24.24 11.33
CA PHE A 310 7.73 25.44 10.61
C PHE A 310 8.91 26.29 10.13
N GLU A 311 9.96 26.44 10.95
CA GLU A 311 11.18 27.17 10.55
C GLU A 311 11.79 26.56 9.27
N GLY A 312 11.88 25.23 9.22
CA GLY A 312 12.37 24.52 8.03
C GLY A 312 11.43 24.62 6.83
N PHE A 313 10.12 24.77 7.05
CA PHE A 313 9.17 24.95 5.95
C PHE A 313 9.24 26.36 5.36
N GLU A 314 9.47 27.37 6.18
CA GLU A 314 9.58 28.75 5.75
C GLU A 314 10.98 29.13 5.22
N MET A 315 11.99 28.31 5.50
CA MET A 315 13.34 28.47 4.97
C MET A 315 13.32 28.56 3.44
N LYS A 316 14.09 29.52 2.90
CA LYS A 316 14.31 29.62 1.46
C LYS A 316 14.97 28.34 0.97
N ASN A 317 14.48 27.80 -0.14
CA ASN A 317 15.03 26.56 -0.68
C ASN A 317 16.48 26.75 -1.14
N PRO A 318 17.45 26.02 -0.57
CA PRO A 318 18.87 26.15 -0.92
C PRO A 318 19.24 25.58 -2.30
N LEU A 319 18.39 24.75 -2.90
CA LEU A 319 18.66 24.08 -4.18
C LEU A 319 17.96 24.75 -5.36
N VAL A 320 16.86 25.45 -5.10
CA VAL A 320 15.97 25.99 -6.13
C VAL A 320 15.51 27.39 -5.74
N ASP A 321 15.96 28.40 -6.48
CA ASP A 321 15.65 29.81 -6.17
C ASP A 321 14.34 30.32 -6.77
N TRP A 322 13.75 29.60 -7.72
CA TRP A 322 12.48 29.95 -8.38
C TRP A 322 11.22 29.41 -7.69
N TRP A 323 11.34 28.62 -6.62
CA TRP A 323 10.17 28.16 -5.87
C TRP A 323 9.61 29.27 -4.97
N PRO A 324 8.26 29.38 -4.85
CA PRO A 324 7.65 30.37 -3.98
C PRO A 324 8.15 30.21 -2.55
N GLU A 325 8.49 31.33 -1.90
CA GLU A 325 8.79 31.34 -0.47
C GLU A 325 7.63 30.75 0.32
N LYS A 326 7.94 30.05 1.42
CA LYS A 326 6.93 29.40 2.28
C LYS A 326 6.06 28.37 1.56
N SER A 327 6.59 27.72 0.52
CA SER A 327 5.96 26.54 -0.10
C SER A 327 6.51 25.20 0.43
N GLY A 328 7.52 25.25 1.31
CA GLY A 328 8.24 24.08 1.81
C GLY A 328 9.44 23.72 0.93
N GLN A 329 10.07 22.58 1.24
CA GLN A 329 11.29 22.13 0.57
C GLN A 329 11.05 21.12 -0.56
N HIS A 330 9.78 20.73 -0.78
CA HIS A 330 9.34 19.78 -1.82
C HIS A 330 10.24 18.54 -1.92
N PHE A 331 10.38 17.82 -0.81
CA PHE A 331 11.17 16.60 -0.77
C PHE A 331 10.58 15.56 -1.73
N HIS A 332 11.44 14.98 -2.57
CA HIS A 332 11.07 13.79 -3.30
C HIS A 332 11.21 12.55 -2.42
N GLU A 333 12.13 12.55 -1.45
CA GLU A 333 12.40 11.39 -0.59
C GLU A 333 11.57 11.41 0.70
N GLY A 334 10.85 10.32 0.99
CA GLY A 334 10.00 10.21 2.19
C GLY A 334 10.79 10.19 3.51
N TYR A 335 12.00 9.63 3.51
CA TYR A 335 12.86 9.63 4.69
C TYR A 335 13.37 11.03 5.02
N MET A 336 13.84 11.75 4.00
CA MET A 336 14.37 13.11 4.17
C MET A 336 13.28 14.09 4.60
N GLU A 337 12.07 13.97 4.03
CA GLU A 337 10.90 14.73 4.49
C GLU A 337 10.67 14.57 6.00
N MET A 338 10.65 13.33 6.49
CA MET A 338 10.41 13.05 7.90
C MET A 338 11.55 13.51 8.80
N LEU A 339 12.79 13.22 8.41
CA LEU A 339 13.97 13.61 9.16
C LEU A 339 14.10 15.12 9.26
N PHE A 340 13.90 15.83 8.15
CA PHE A 340 14.03 17.28 8.11
C PHE A 340 12.92 17.97 8.91
N TYR A 341 11.65 17.60 8.70
CA TYR A 341 10.54 18.30 9.36
C TYR A 341 10.28 17.86 10.79
N HIS A 342 10.50 16.57 11.11
CA HIS A 342 10.08 16.00 12.39
C HIS A 342 11.18 15.19 13.11
N GLY A 343 12.40 15.18 12.58
CA GLY A 343 13.54 14.49 13.17
C GLY A 343 13.39 12.98 13.22
N PHE A 344 14.29 12.34 13.96
CA PHE A 344 14.26 10.90 14.21
C PHE A 344 12.97 10.46 14.90
N PHE A 345 12.38 11.29 15.76
CA PHE A 345 11.13 10.94 16.42
C PHE A 345 9.99 10.79 15.41
N GLY A 346 9.81 11.76 14.51
CA GLY A 346 8.81 11.66 13.45
C GLY A 346 9.08 10.51 12.49
N LEU A 347 10.35 10.31 12.11
CA LEU A 347 10.77 9.19 11.27
C LEU A 347 10.37 7.85 11.90
N ILE A 348 10.76 7.60 13.15
CA ILE A 348 10.42 6.37 13.88
C ILE A 348 8.90 6.24 14.00
N LEU A 349 8.19 7.30 14.39
CA LEU A 349 6.74 7.26 14.57
C LEU A 349 6.01 6.80 13.29
N LYS A 350 6.44 7.29 12.11
CA LYS A 350 5.86 6.93 10.81
C LYS A 350 6.32 5.56 10.31
N TYR A 351 7.62 5.30 10.33
CA TYR A 351 8.21 4.11 9.70
C TYR A 351 8.31 2.87 10.62
N PHE A 352 8.02 3.00 11.92
CA PHE A 352 8.07 1.86 12.83
C PHE A 352 7.18 0.70 12.38
N TYR A 353 6.01 0.97 11.79
CA TYR A 353 5.15 -0.09 11.27
C TYR A 353 5.88 -0.96 10.25
N LEU A 354 6.67 -0.37 9.36
CA LEU A 354 7.46 -1.11 8.38
C LEU A 354 8.60 -1.89 9.04
N VAL A 355 9.24 -1.33 10.07
CA VAL A 355 10.24 -2.06 10.89
C VAL A 355 9.60 -3.27 11.58
N TYR A 356 8.41 -3.11 12.16
CA TYR A 356 7.65 -4.20 12.76
C TYR A 356 7.26 -5.26 11.74
N LEU A 357 6.84 -4.87 10.52
CA LEU A 357 6.56 -5.81 9.45
C LEU A 357 7.82 -6.54 8.97
N SER A 358 8.99 -5.88 8.95
CA SER A 358 10.28 -6.52 8.67
C SER A 358 10.59 -7.58 9.71
N PHE A 359 10.38 -7.29 11.00
CA PHE A 359 10.51 -8.29 12.05
C PHE A 359 9.51 -9.45 11.86
N LYS A 360 8.25 -9.14 11.54
CA LYS A 360 7.21 -10.16 11.29
C LYS A 360 7.47 -10.99 10.05
N ALA A 361 8.23 -10.51 9.05
CA ALA A 361 8.63 -11.29 7.90
C ALA A 361 9.41 -12.57 8.28
N PHE A 362 10.05 -12.59 9.45
CA PHE A 362 10.75 -13.75 10.00
C PHE A 362 9.85 -14.66 10.87
N SER A 363 8.56 -14.35 11.02
CA SER A 363 7.63 -15.24 11.74
C SER A 363 7.35 -16.50 10.92
N LYS A 364 7.07 -17.60 11.61
CA LYS A 364 6.52 -18.83 11.02
C LYS A 364 4.98 -18.75 11.06
N ARG A 365 4.31 -19.56 10.24
CA ARG A 365 2.84 -19.68 10.16
C ARG A 365 2.12 -18.39 9.73
N LEU A 366 2.72 -17.61 8.84
CA LEU A 366 2.04 -16.47 8.23
C LEU A 366 1.03 -16.95 7.17
N SER A 367 -0.16 -16.32 7.13
CA SER A 367 -1.12 -16.55 6.06
C SER A 367 -0.61 -16.00 4.73
N GLN A 368 -1.18 -16.48 3.61
CA GLN A 368 -0.80 -16.00 2.27
C GLN A 368 -1.09 -14.51 2.11
N GLU A 369 -2.21 -14.04 2.65
CA GLU A 369 -2.63 -12.66 2.61
C GLU A 369 -1.65 -11.77 3.39
N SER A 370 -1.22 -12.20 4.58
CA SER A 370 -0.20 -11.50 5.36
C SER A 370 1.13 -11.44 4.63
N ILE A 371 1.57 -12.53 3.98
CA ILE A 371 2.84 -12.54 3.24
C ILE A 371 2.81 -11.56 2.05
N ILE A 372 1.71 -11.54 1.29
CA ILE A 372 1.55 -10.60 0.17
C ILE A 372 1.60 -9.16 0.67
N LEU A 373 0.84 -8.85 1.73
CA LEU A 373 0.77 -7.50 2.27
C LEU A 373 2.07 -7.06 2.96
N ILE A 374 2.80 -7.96 3.62
CA ILE A 374 4.14 -7.67 4.16
C ILE A 374 5.10 -7.37 3.01
N ALA A 375 5.16 -8.23 1.99
CA ALA A 375 6.04 -8.03 0.85
C ALA A 375 5.77 -6.70 0.13
N PHE A 376 4.50 -6.35 -0.09
CA PHE A 376 4.11 -5.04 -0.62
C PHE A 376 4.50 -3.88 0.31
N SER A 377 4.22 -3.99 1.61
CA SER A 377 4.52 -2.93 2.58
C SER A 377 6.04 -2.68 2.70
N LEU A 378 6.86 -3.72 2.70
CA LEU A 378 8.31 -3.59 2.77
C LEU A 378 8.91 -3.01 1.48
N ALA A 379 8.26 -3.19 0.33
CA ALA A 379 8.61 -2.49 -0.90
C ALA A 379 8.56 -0.96 -0.73
N GLY A 380 7.70 -0.47 0.17
CA GLY A 380 7.61 0.95 0.52
C GLY A 380 8.90 1.50 1.14
N LEU A 381 9.74 0.67 1.75
CA LEU A 381 11.05 1.09 2.26
C LEU A 381 12.00 1.45 1.11
N ILE A 382 12.02 0.65 0.05
CA ILE A 382 12.83 0.90 -1.15
C ILE A 382 12.28 2.10 -1.91
N PHE A 383 10.96 2.17 -2.07
CA PHE A 383 10.30 3.27 -2.75
C PHE A 383 10.53 4.62 -2.04
N SER A 384 10.58 4.62 -0.70
CA SER A 384 10.75 5.82 0.11
C SER A 384 12.07 6.56 -0.09
N PHE A 385 13.11 5.90 -0.61
CA PHE A 385 14.38 6.55 -1.01
C PHE A 385 14.24 7.46 -2.23
N SER A 386 13.15 7.31 -2.99
CA SER A 386 12.92 8.07 -4.23
C SER A 386 11.67 8.93 -4.19
N TYR A 387 10.65 8.50 -3.45
CA TYR A 387 9.32 9.12 -3.44
C TYR A 387 8.74 9.13 -2.03
N VAL A 388 8.08 10.22 -1.65
CA VAL A 388 7.16 10.21 -0.51
C VAL A 388 6.03 9.23 -0.82
N LEU A 389 5.79 8.28 0.09
CA LEU A 389 4.73 7.28 -0.04
C LEU A 389 3.34 7.95 -0.05
N PRO A 390 2.44 7.57 -0.96
CA PRO A 390 1.10 8.14 -1.01
C PRO A 390 0.29 7.75 0.24
N PHE A 391 -0.73 8.55 0.59
CA PHE A 391 -1.51 8.32 1.80
C PHE A 391 -2.17 6.92 1.81
N VAL A 392 -2.72 6.48 0.68
CA VAL A 392 -3.32 5.14 0.51
C VAL A 392 -2.37 3.98 0.80
N PHE A 393 -1.06 4.14 0.59
CA PHE A 393 -0.07 3.11 0.94
C PHE A 393 -0.13 2.76 2.43
N TRP A 394 -0.25 3.78 3.29
CA TRP A 394 -0.35 3.58 4.73
C TRP A 394 -1.67 2.91 5.14
N GLY A 395 -2.71 3.04 4.32
CA GLY A 395 -3.92 2.22 4.45
C GLY A 395 -3.64 0.73 4.24
N HIS A 396 -2.80 0.37 3.27
CA HIS A 396 -2.39 -1.02 3.05
C HIS A 396 -1.54 -1.58 4.19
N VAL A 397 -0.71 -0.73 4.81
CA VAL A 397 0.01 -1.10 6.04
C VAL A 397 -0.97 -1.40 7.17
N GLY A 398 -2.01 -0.56 7.34
CA GLY A 398 -3.10 -0.84 8.28
C GLY A 398 -3.84 -2.14 7.99
N LEU A 399 -4.14 -2.40 6.72
CA LEU A 399 -4.74 -3.66 6.27
C LEU A 399 -3.82 -4.86 6.58
N CYS A 400 -2.51 -4.74 6.32
CA CYS A 400 -1.52 -5.76 6.64
C CYS A 400 -1.55 -6.13 8.13
N LEU A 401 -1.56 -5.12 9.01
CA LEU A 401 -1.66 -5.32 10.45
C LEU A 401 -2.97 -6.00 10.87
N TYR A 402 -4.07 -5.73 10.17
CA TYR A 402 -5.34 -6.42 10.39
C TYR A 402 -5.24 -7.92 10.03
N TYR A 403 -4.71 -8.28 8.86
CA TYR A 403 -4.54 -9.69 8.49
C TYR A 403 -3.58 -10.44 9.42
N LEU A 404 -2.55 -9.76 9.95
CA LEU A 404 -1.66 -10.35 10.95
C LEU A 404 -2.34 -10.67 12.29
N GLU A 405 -3.44 -9.99 12.62
CA GLU A 405 -4.23 -10.28 13.83
C GLU A 405 -5.29 -11.35 13.62
N ARG A 406 -5.66 -11.61 12.36
CA ARG A 406 -6.67 -12.60 12.01
C ARG A 406 -6.05 -13.98 12.09
N VAL A 407 -6.36 -14.71 13.16
CA VAL A 407 -5.97 -16.13 13.29
C VAL A 407 -6.63 -16.91 12.14
N PRO A 408 -5.89 -17.71 11.35
CA PRO A 408 -6.48 -18.54 10.33
C PRO A 408 -7.48 -19.52 10.97
N ALA A 409 -8.72 -19.57 10.46
CA ALA A 409 -9.78 -20.45 10.98
C ALA A 409 -9.39 -21.95 11.02
N ALA A 410 -8.38 -22.35 10.25
CA ALA A 410 -7.86 -23.72 10.25
C ALA A 410 -7.08 -24.09 11.53
N GLU A 411 -6.47 -23.12 12.22
CA GLU A 411 -5.78 -23.39 13.50
C GLU A 411 -6.75 -23.52 14.66
N THR A 412 -7.95 -22.95 14.56
CA THR A 412 -8.98 -23.04 15.60
C THR A 412 -9.59 -24.44 15.66
N VAL A 413 -9.84 -25.06 14.50
CA VAL A 413 -10.38 -26.42 14.41
C VAL A 413 -9.37 -27.48 14.86
N ALA A 414 -8.08 -27.32 14.52
CA ALA A 414 -7.03 -28.24 14.99
C ALA A 414 -6.81 -28.13 16.51
N ALA A 415 -6.88 -26.93 17.07
CA ALA A 415 -6.74 -26.72 18.51
C ALA A 415 -7.95 -27.20 19.33
N GLU A 416 -9.16 -27.19 18.76
CA GLU A 416 -10.34 -27.80 19.37
C GLU A 416 -10.29 -29.34 19.33
N HIS A 417 -9.73 -29.91 18.26
CA HIS A 417 -9.66 -31.37 18.11
C HIS A 417 -8.53 -32.01 18.94
N ASP A 418 -7.43 -31.29 19.18
CA ASP A 418 -6.35 -31.74 20.08
C ASP A 418 -6.69 -31.57 21.57
N GLY A 419 -7.86 -31.01 21.90
CA GLY A 419 -8.35 -30.78 23.27
C GLY A 419 -9.43 -31.76 23.75
N GLU A 420 -9.98 -32.61 22.87
CA GLU A 420 -10.90 -33.68 23.26
C GLU A 420 -10.09 -34.96 23.49
N ASP A 421 -9.80 -35.19 24.78
CA ASP A 421 -9.16 -36.38 25.30
C ASP A 421 -9.93 -37.62 24.82
N MET A 422 -9.21 -38.42 24.04
CA MET A 422 -9.63 -39.65 23.39
C MET A 422 -9.77 -40.73 24.48
N THR A 423 -10.92 -40.79 25.15
CA THR A 423 -11.30 -41.99 25.90
C THR A 423 -11.75 -43.05 24.90
N ASP A 424 -10.95 -44.11 24.83
CA ASP A 424 -11.14 -45.40 24.14
C ASP A 424 -12.59 -45.74 23.77
N ASP A 425 -12.88 -45.77 22.47
CA ASP A 425 -13.74 -46.79 21.84
C ASP A 425 -13.43 -46.82 20.34
N ILE A 426 -12.67 -47.82 19.92
CA ILE A 426 -12.28 -48.09 18.54
C ILE A 426 -13.45 -48.81 17.85
N GLU A 427 -14.28 -48.08 17.13
CA GLU A 427 -15.08 -48.65 16.03
C GLU A 427 -14.43 -48.30 14.69
N GLU A 428 -14.16 -49.33 13.87
CA GLU A 428 -13.67 -49.19 12.50
C GLU A 428 -14.70 -48.42 11.65
N VAL A 429 -14.41 -47.15 11.36
CA VAL A 429 -15.16 -46.36 10.38
C VAL A 429 -14.43 -46.36 9.04
N GLU A 430 -15.13 -46.87 8.04
CA GLU A 430 -14.74 -46.93 6.63
C GLU A 430 -14.45 -45.52 6.08
N TYR A 431 -13.22 -45.29 5.60
CA TYR A 431 -12.81 -43.98 5.07
C TYR A 431 -13.40 -43.75 3.67
N GLU A 432 -14.48 -42.97 3.62
CA GLU A 432 -15.02 -42.44 2.36
C GLU A 432 -14.10 -41.29 1.85
N GLU A 433 -13.57 -41.43 0.62
CA GLU A 433 -12.71 -40.44 -0.04
C GLU A 433 -13.43 -39.10 -0.24
N VAL A 434 -13.25 -38.16 0.69
CA VAL A 434 -13.77 -36.79 0.55
C VAL A 434 -12.84 -35.98 -0.36
N HIS A 435 -13.23 -35.89 -1.64
CA HIS A 435 -12.65 -34.92 -2.57
C HIS A 435 -12.73 -33.48 -2.03
N PRO A 436 -11.65 -32.68 -2.11
CA PRO A 436 -11.66 -31.29 -1.65
C PRO A 436 -12.50 -30.42 -2.60
N ARG A 437 -13.79 -30.25 -2.30
CA ARG A 437 -14.62 -29.22 -2.91
C ARG A 437 -14.03 -27.84 -2.60
N HIS A 438 -13.84 -27.05 -3.65
CA HIS A 438 -13.52 -25.62 -3.55
C HIS A 438 -14.40 -24.94 -2.49
N GLN A 439 -13.79 -24.52 -1.37
CA GLN A 439 -14.39 -23.58 -0.44
C GLN A 439 -14.47 -22.22 -1.12
N VAL A 440 -15.58 -21.99 -1.81
CA VAL A 440 -16.02 -20.67 -2.29
C VAL A 440 -16.40 -19.85 -1.06
N ASN A 441 -15.74 -18.70 -0.88
CA ASN A 441 -16.08 -17.56 -0.02
C ASN A 441 -17.26 -17.79 0.95
N ARG A 442 -16.98 -18.36 2.12
CA ARG A 442 -17.92 -18.43 3.24
C ARG A 442 -18.01 -17.04 3.92
N ARG A 443 -18.86 -16.16 3.40
CA ARG A 443 -19.97 -15.66 4.22
C ARG A 443 -21.16 -16.54 3.85
N ARG A 444 -21.15 -17.78 4.34
CA ARG A 444 -22.36 -18.60 4.41
C ARG A 444 -23.26 -17.80 5.35
N THR A 445 -24.41 -17.39 4.84
CA THR A 445 -25.63 -17.13 5.60
C THR A 445 -25.47 -17.49 7.08
N ARG A 446 -25.36 -16.47 7.95
CA ARG A 446 -25.98 -16.62 9.26
C ARG A 446 -27.45 -16.72 8.94
N ASP A 447 -27.95 -17.96 8.96
CA ASP A 447 -29.37 -18.24 8.89
C ASP A 447 -30.02 -17.45 10.02
N TYR A 448 -30.66 -16.34 9.67
CA TYR A 448 -31.74 -15.83 10.47
C TYR A 448 -32.88 -16.81 10.25
N GLU A 449 -32.89 -17.90 11.04
CA GLU A 449 -34.15 -18.55 11.38
C GLU A 449 -35.00 -17.49 12.08
N LEU A 450 -35.77 -16.78 11.27
CA LEU A 450 -37.01 -16.17 11.72
C LEU A 450 -37.89 -17.33 12.17
N SER A 451 -37.78 -17.64 13.45
CA SER A 451 -38.84 -18.25 14.26
C SER A 451 -40.13 -17.48 13.99
N THR A 452 -40.88 -17.92 12.99
CA THR A 452 -42.29 -17.61 12.84
C THR A 452 -43.03 -18.43 13.88
N ASP A 453 -42.93 -17.98 15.13
CA ASP A 453 -43.80 -18.45 16.19
C ASP A 453 -45.21 -17.91 15.87
N LYS A 454 -45.98 -18.72 15.15
CA LYS A 454 -47.41 -18.52 14.95
C LYS A 454 -48.09 -18.81 16.28
N THR A 455 -48.17 -17.81 17.15
CA THR A 455 -49.14 -17.81 18.24
C THR A 455 -50.55 -17.70 17.64
N ASN A 456 -51.19 -18.86 17.50
CA ASN A 456 -52.64 -18.97 17.45
C ASN A 456 -53.20 -18.54 18.81
N THR A 457 -53.96 -17.44 18.83
CA THR A 457 -54.95 -17.17 19.88
C THR A 457 -56.28 -16.81 19.20
N PRO A 458 -57.37 -17.54 19.47
CA PRO A 458 -58.71 -17.15 19.03
C PRO A 458 -59.34 -16.20 20.06
N ILE A 459 -59.95 -15.12 19.59
CA ILE A 459 -61.17 -14.51 20.16
C ILE A 459 -62.09 -14.23 18.98
#